data_AF-A0A151F0E5-F1
#
_entry.id   AF-A0A151F0E5-F1
#
_cell.length_a   1.000
_cell.length_b   1.000
_cell.length_c   1.000
_cell.angle_alpha   90.00
_cell.angle_beta   90.00
_cell.angle_gamma   90.00
#
_symmetry.space_group_name_H-M   'P 1'
#
loop_
_entity.id
_entity.type
_entity.pdbx_description
1 polymer ?
#
loop_
_entity_poly.entity_id
_entity_poly.type
_entity_poly.pdbx_seq_one_letter_code
_entity_poly.pdbx_strand_id
1 'polypeptide(L)'
;MAYLIFEVKSDEIGKINKFIKDDLISRQSILTRDSTSLNLKGNFSYVKIEGSETGLKRAKELAKELELKKLDEKKAKDINTKMQEQEDSAASGMGMIFD
;
A
#
# COMPACT_ATOMS: atom_id res chain seq x y z
N MET A 1 2.15 13.81 5.19
CA MET A 1 2.28 12.82 6.29
C MET A 1 3.34 11.80 5.91
N ALA A 2 3.92 11.08 6.88
CA ALA A 2 4.91 10.04 6.58
C ALA A 2 4.21 8.73 6.17
N TYR A 3 4.84 7.97 5.26
CA TYR A 3 4.28 6.71 4.78
C TYR A 3 5.37 5.63 4.61
N LEU A 4 4.92 4.39 4.52
CA LEU A 4 5.72 3.21 4.18
C LEU A 4 4.98 2.39 3.14
N ILE A 5 5.73 1.81 2.20
CA ILE A 5 5.19 0.85 1.24
C ILE A 5 5.94 -0.46 1.36
N PHE A 6 5.18 -1.54 1.38
CA PHE A 6 5.69 -2.89 1.40
C PHE A 6 5.24 -3.63 0.15
N GLU A 7 6.12 -4.45 -0.42
CA GLU A 7 5.79 -5.41 -1.48
C GLU A 7 5.65 -6.82 -0.88
N VAL A 8 4.66 -7.54 -1.39
CA VAL A 8 4.38 -8.94 -1.07
C VAL A 8 4.14 -9.64 -2.40
N LYS A 9 4.57 -10.89 -2.56
CA LYS A 9 4.21 -11.65 -3.75
C LYS A 9 2.70 -11.93 -3.76
N SER A 10 2.10 -11.99 -4.94
CA SER A 10 0.64 -12.15 -5.06
C SER A 10 0.12 -13.50 -4.52
N ASP A 11 0.95 -14.54 -4.49
CA ASP A 11 0.66 -15.83 -3.84
C ASP A 11 0.66 -15.76 -2.30
N GLU A 12 1.25 -14.70 -1.74
CA GLU A 12 1.34 -14.47 -0.31
C GLU A 12 0.41 -13.35 0.18
N ILE A 13 -0.61 -12.98 -0.60
CA ILE A 13 -1.57 -11.90 -0.26
C ILE A 13 -2.21 -12.06 1.14
N GLY A 14 -2.33 -13.29 1.63
CA GLY A 14 -2.80 -13.58 2.98
C GLY A 14 -1.95 -12.92 4.09
N LYS A 15 -0.67 -12.62 3.82
CA LYS A 15 0.21 -11.87 4.73
C LYS A 15 -0.26 -10.42 4.88
N ILE A 16 -0.69 -9.77 3.79
CA ILE A 16 -1.26 -8.41 3.85
C ILE A 16 -2.53 -8.40 4.71
N ASN A 17 -3.41 -9.40 4.56
CA ASN A 17 -4.63 -9.49 5.37
C ASN A 17 -4.35 -9.63 6.87
N LYS A 18 -3.28 -10.34 7.26
CA LYS A 18 -2.85 -10.41 8.66
C LYS A 18 -2.24 -9.08 9.13
N PHE A 19 -1.43 -8.46 8.26
CA PHE A 19 -0.76 -7.20 8.52
C PHE A 19 -1.72 -6.05 8.82
N ILE A 20 -2.76 -5.88 7.99
CA ILE A 20 -3.72 -4.77 8.12
C ILE A 20 -4.71 -4.94 9.27
N LYS A 21 -4.79 -6.14 9.88
CA LYS A 21 -5.66 -6.44 11.02
C LYS A 21 -5.04 -6.10 12.37
N ASP A 22 -3.76 -5.72 12.40
CA ASP A 22 -3.12 -5.25 13.63
C ASP A 22 -3.83 -3.99 14.15
N ASP A 23 -4.00 -3.90 15.47
CA ASP A 23 -4.79 -2.85 16.12
C ASP A 23 -4.22 -1.43 15.89
N LEU A 24 -2.89 -1.28 15.78
CA LEU A 24 -2.29 0.02 15.53
C LEU A 24 -2.23 0.34 14.03
N ILE A 25 -1.97 -0.66 13.19
CA ILE A 25 -1.88 -0.49 11.73
C ILE A 25 -3.26 -0.19 11.14
N SER A 26 -4.31 -0.89 11.59
CA SER A 26 -5.71 -0.72 11.13
C SER A 26 -6.29 0.66 11.36
N ARG A 27 -5.71 1.45 12.29
CA ARG A 27 -6.09 2.85 12.58
C ARG A 27 -5.42 3.85 11.64
N GLN A 28 -4.49 3.42 10.78
CA GLN A 28 -3.79 4.27 9.83
C GLN A 28 -4.52 4.29 8.48
N SER A 29 -4.11 5.19 7.58
CA SER A 29 -4.55 5.13 6.19
C SER A 29 -3.84 3.96 5.49
N ILE A 30 -4.64 3.04 4.95
CA ILE A 30 -4.17 1.81 4.30
C ILE A 30 -4.65 1.80 2.86
N LEU A 31 -3.72 1.66 1.92
CA LEU A 31 -4.03 1.49 0.50
C LEU A 31 -3.33 0.25 -0.04
N THR A 32 -4.08 -0.63 -0.70
CA THR A 32 -3.54 -1.85 -1.32
C THR A 32 -3.79 -1.83 -2.82
N ARG A 33 -2.75 -2.12 -3.62
CA ARG A 33 -2.84 -2.27 -5.09
C ARG A 33 -1.90 -3.37 -5.56
N ASP A 34 -2.33 -4.15 -6.52
CA ASP A 34 -1.50 -5.13 -7.21
C ASP A 34 -0.70 -4.51 -8.36
N SER A 35 0.37 -5.19 -8.79
CA SER A 35 1.21 -4.75 -9.90
C SER A 35 0.42 -4.53 -11.19
N THR A 36 -0.56 -5.38 -11.49
CA THR A 36 -1.36 -5.27 -12.72
C THR A 36 -2.21 -4.02 -12.71
N SER A 37 -2.87 -3.72 -11.59
CA SER A 37 -3.61 -2.47 -11.40
C SER A 37 -2.72 -1.26 -11.63
N LEU A 38 -1.47 -1.25 -11.14
CA LEU A 38 -0.55 -0.12 -11.32
C LEU A 38 0.18 -0.10 -12.68
N ASN A 39 -0.22 -0.92 -13.65
CA ASN A 39 0.47 -1.09 -14.94
C ASN A 39 1.98 -1.42 -14.77
N LEU A 40 2.33 -2.19 -13.74
CA LEU A 40 3.68 -2.64 -13.45
C LEU A 40 3.86 -4.10 -13.86
N LYS A 41 5.08 -4.42 -14.32
CA LYS A 41 5.46 -5.82 -14.56
C LYS A 41 5.80 -6.51 -13.25
N GLY A 42 5.25 -7.69 -13.03
CA GLY A 42 5.51 -8.50 -11.84
C GLY A 42 4.24 -9.13 -11.29
N ASN A 43 4.41 -9.98 -10.28
CA ASN A 43 3.30 -10.63 -9.57
C ASN A 43 3.41 -10.28 -8.08
N PHE A 44 3.22 -8.99 -7.80
CA PHE A 44 3.31 -8.44 -6.46
C PHE A 44 2.05 -7.65 -6.09
N SER A 45 1.83 -7.52 -4.80
CA SER A 45 0.86 -6.65 -4.18
C SER A 45 1.58 -5.68 -3.26
N TYR A 46 1.20 -4.42 -3.37
CA TYR A 46 1.76 -3.32 -2.61
C TYR A 46 0.76 -2.85 -1.57
N VAL A 47 1.23 -2.67 -0.35
CA VAL A 47 0.45 -2.08 0.74
C VAL A 47 1.15 -0.82 1.23
N LYS A 48 0.45 0.32 1.14
CA LYS A 48 0.86 1.62 1.68
C LYS A 48 0.20 1.81 3.03
N ILE A 49 1.01 2.17 4.03
CA ILE A 49 0.56 2.62 5.35
C ILE A 49 1.00 4.07 5.51
N GLU A 50 0.05 4.97 5.72
CA GLU A 50 0.29 6.39 5.94
C GLU A 50 -0.41 6.84 7.23
N GLY A 51 0.33 7.54 8.10
CA GLY A 51 -0.25 7.99 9.36
C GLY A 51 0.78 8.34 10.42
N SER A 52 0.45 7.98 11.66
CA SER A 52 1.23 8.30 12.87
C SER A 52 2.55 7.55 12.93
N GLU A 53 3.57 8.14 13.56
CA GLU A 53 4.87 7.48 13.74
C GLU A 53 4.76 6.15 14.49
N THR A 54 3.86 6.04 15.46
CA THR A 54 3.60 4.81 16.22
C THR A 54 3.03 3.71 15.33
N GLY A 55 2.05 4.03 14.49
CA GLY A 55 1.51 3.11 13.48
C GLY A 55 2.58 2.67 12.47
N LEU A 56 3.42 3.60 12.00
CA LEU A 56 4.51 3.30 11.07
C LEU A 56 5.63 2.47 11.71
N LYS A 57 5.93 2.67 12.99
CA LYS A 57 6.87 1.82 13.73
C LYS A 57 6.34 0.40 13.84
N ARG A 58 5.07 0.24 14.26
CA ARG A 58 4.42 -1.08 14.34
C ARG A 58 4.36 -1.78 12.99
N ALA A 59 4.07 -1.04 11.92
CA ALA A 59 4.11 -1.54 10.55
C ALA A 59 5.48 -2.09 10.16
N LYS A 60 6.59 -1.43 10.54
CA LYS A 60 7.94 -1.95 10.26
C LYS A 60 8.25 -3.23 11.04
N GLU A 61 7.79 -3.34 12.27
CA GLU A 61 8.01 -4.52 13.12
C GLU A 61 7.25 -5.72 12.57
N LEU A 62 5.94 -5.59 12.39
CA LEU A 62 5.10 -6.68 11.91
C LEU A 62 5.44 -7.09 10.47
N ALA A 63 5.90 -6.14 9.65
CA ALA A 63 6.39 -6.45 8.31
C ALA A 63 7.60 -7.39 8.35
N LYS A 64 8.50 -7.26 9.34
CA LYS A 64 9.61 -8.20 9.50
C LYS A 64 9.12 -9.58 9.95
N GLU A 65 8.17 -9.62 10.88
CA GLU A 65 7.59 -10.89 11.38
C GLU A 65 6.88 -11.68 10.28
N LEU A 66 6.19 -10.97 9.38
CA LEU A 66 5.46 -11.57 8.27
C LEU A 66 6.29 -11.62 6.97
N GLU A 67 7.56 -11.23 7.00
CA GLU A 67 8.46 -11.20 5.84
C GLU A 67 7.96 -10.33 4.66
N LEU A 68 7.25 -9.24 4.95
CA LEU A 68 6.90 -8.22 3.96
C LEU A 68 8.15 -7.40 3.62
N LYS A 69 8.41 -7.23 2.33
CA LYS A 69 9.59 -6.50 1.88
C LYS A 69 9.28 -5.00 1.83
N LYS A 70 9.91 -4.25 2.72
CA LYS A 70 9.83 -2.78 2.70
C LYS A 70 10.55 -2.25 1.44
N LEU A 71 9.88 -1.39 0.69
CA LEU A 71 10.49 -0.70 -0.45
C LEU A 71 11.46 0.40 0.00
N ASP A 72 12.52 0.58 -0.78
CA ASP A 72 13.39 1.75 -0.68
C ASP A 72 12.65 3.03 -1.06
N GLU A 73 13.17 4.19 -0.65
CA GLU A 73 12.49 5.47 -0.85
C GLU A 73 12.21 5.78 -2.33
N LYS A 74 13.13 5.42 -3.23
CA LYS A 74 12.98 5.67 -4.66
C LYS A 74 11.84 4.84 -5.24
N LYS A 75 11.80 3.54 -4.95
CA LYS A 75 10.70 2.67 -5.37
C LYS A 75 9.39 3.02 -4.69
N ALA A 76 9.41 3.30 -3.39
CA ALA A 76 8.22 3.69 -2.65
C ALA A 76 7.59 4.96 -3.24
N LYS A 77 8.40 5.94 -3.64
CA LYS A 77 7.91 7.15 -4.31
C LYS A 77 7.25 6.84 -5.66
N ASP A 78 7.88 6.02 -6.50
CA ASP A 78 7.34 5.62 -7.80
C ASP A 78 5.99 4.89 -7.66
N ILE A 79 5.92 3.92 -6.75
CA ILE A 79 4.67 3.19 -6.46
C ILE A 79 3.60 4.13 -5.89
N ASN A 80 3.97 5.05 -4.98
CA ASN A 80 3.02 6.01 -4.41
C ASN A 80 2.42 6.92 -5.49
N THR A 81 3.25 7.43 -6.42
CA THR A 81 2.77 8.26 -7.53
C THR A 81 1.76 7.49 -8.38
N LYS A 82 2.06 6.24 -8.74
CA LYS A 82 1.13 5.39 -9.51
C LYS A 82 -0.18 5.12 -8.77
N MET A 83 -0.11 4.89 -7.46
CA MET A 83 -1.28 4.73 -6.61
C MET A 83 -2.15 6.00 -6.60
N GLN A 84 -1.53 7.17 -6.46
CA GLN A 84 -2.23 8.46 -6.48
C GLN A 84 -2.89 8.74 -7.84
N GLU A 85 -2.18 8.51 -8.95
CA GLU A 85 -2.72 8.68 -10.30
C GLU A 85 -3.99 7.83 -10.52
N GLN A 86 -4.01 6.60 -9.97
CA GLN A 86 -5.20 5.76 -10.02
C GLN A 86 -6.36 6.29 -9.16
N GLU A 87 -6.07 6.75 -7.94
CA GLU A 87 -7.09 7.34 -7.07
C GLU A 87 -7.71 8.59 -7.70
N ASP A 88 -6.89 9.47 -8.27
CA ASP A 88 -7.34 10.70 -8.94
C ASP A 88 -8.15 10.39 -10.21
N SER A 89 -7.73 9.40 -11.00
CA SER A 89 -8.46 8.96 -12.19
C SER A 89 -9.83 8.37 -11.83
N ALA A 90 -9.89 7.58 -10.75
CA ALA A 90 -11.15 7.01 -10.27
C ALA A 90 -12.11 8.09 -9.74
N ALA A 91 -11.58 9.08 -9.01
CA ALA A 91 -12.37 10.22 -8.53
C ALA A 91 -12.90 11.07 -9.70
N SER A 92 -12.05 11.33 -10.70
CA SER A 92 -12.41 12.15 -11.86
C SER A 92 -13.40 11.46 -12.81
N GLY A 93 -13.31 10.13 -12.95
CA GLY A 93 -14.23 9.34 -13.77
C GLY A 93 -15.68 9.31 -13.25
N MET A 94 -15.88 9.42 -11.93
CA MET A 94 -17.23 9.54 -11.36
C MET A 94 -17.87 10.91 -11.65
N GLY A 95 -17.09 11.95 -11.89
CA GLY A 95 -17.59 13.29 -12.23
C GLY A 95 -18.35 13.34 -13.57
N MET A 96 -18.07 12.43 -14.50
CA MET A 96 -18.75 12.37 -15.81
C MET A 96 -20.03 11.51 -15.82
N ILE A 97 -20.35 10.79 -14.73
CA ILE A 97 -21.54 9.94 -14.63
C ILE A 97 -22.74 10.70 -14.03
N PHE A 98 -22.50 11.87 -13.43
CA PHE A 98 -23.51 12.71 -12.78
C PHE A 98 -23.76 14.05 -13.48
N ASP A 99 -23.37 14.19 -14.76
CA ASP A 99 -23.73 15.32 -15.63
C ASP A 99 -24.72 14.86 -16.71
#